data_AF-A0A1G3VGZ6-F1
#
_entry.id   AF-A0A1G3VGZ6-F1
#
_cell.length_a   1.000
_cell.length_b   1.000
_cell.length_c   1.000
_cell.angle_alpha   90.00
_cell.angle_beta   90.00
_cell.angle_gamma   90.00
#
_symmetry.space_group_name_H-M   'P 1'
#
loop_
_entity.id
_entity.type
_entity.pdbx_description
1 polymer ?
#
loop_
_entity_poly.entity_id
_entity_poly.type
_entity_poly.pdbx_seq_one_letter_code
_entity_poly.pdbx_strand_id
1 'polypeptide(L)'
;TEGHDLVAPEVLPFEIGNALTAMVKRKTLRTDEAVLAWDAIQEIPVDLRRINIVAALKIAMQHNTYAYDAYFLECALNQRSPLLTLDRQMREIARKIGIQIME
;
A
#
# COMPACT_ATOMS: atom_id res chain seq x y z
N THR A 1 -17.09 -1.46 1.19
CA THR A 1 -16.80 -0.72 -0.05
C THR A 1 -17.97 -0.92 -0.99
N GLU A 2 -18.95 -0.03 -1.01
CA GLU A 2 -20.04 -0.18 -1.98
C GLU A 2 -19.49 0.12 -3.39
N GLY A 3 -19.48 -0.90 -4.24
CA GLY A 3 -19.21 -0.77 -5.68
C GLY A 3 -17.75 -0.75 -6.15
N HIS A 4 -16.76 -1.00 -5.27
CA HIS A 4 -15.35 -1.03 -5.67
C HIS A 4 -14.62 -2.25 -5.13
N ASP A 5 -13.89 -2.94 -6.01
CA ASP A 5 -12.95 -4.01 -5.69
C ASP A 5 -11.57 -3.41 -5.38
N LEU A 6 -10.92 -3.88 -4.31
CA LEU A 6 -9.60 -3.41 -3.90
C LEU A 6 -8.53 -4.39 -4.34
N VAL A 7 -7.42 -3.87 -4.87
CA VAL A 7 -6.22 -4.65 -5.22
C VAL A 7 -5.00 -4.04 -4.53
N ALA A 8 -4.07 -4.88 -4.11
CA ALA A 8 -2.81 -4.44 -3.51
C ALA A 8 -1.68 -5.43 -3.76
N PRO A 9 -0.41 -5.02 -3.65
CA PRO A 9 0.71 -5.96 -3.65
C PRO A 9 0.63 -6.92 -2.45
N GLU A 10 1.11 -8.16 -2.60
CA GLU A 10 1.24 -9.17 -1.53
C GLU A 10 2.01 -8.69 -0.28
N VAL A 11 2.73 -7.55 -0.39
CA VAL A 11 3.45 -6.93 0.72
C VAL A 11 2.52 -6.21 1.73
N LEU A 12 1.29 -5.85 1.34
CA LEU A 12 0.37 -5.05 2.16
C LEU A 12 0.18 -5.58 3.60
N PRO A 13 -0.02 -6.90 3.84
CA PRO A 13 -0.17 -7.43 5.20
C PRO A 13 1.08 -7.18 6.07
N PHE A 14 2.28 -7.20 5.49
CA PHE A 14 3.52 -6.93 6.21
C PHE A 14 3.65 -5.45 6.57
N GLU A 15 3.18 -4.54 5.71
CA GLU A 15 3.14 -3.10 6.02
C GLU A 15 2.15 -2.78 7.14
N ILE A 16 0.97 -3.41 7.10
CA ILE A 16 -0.03 -3.29 8.18
C ILE A 16 0.59 -3.78 9.50
N GLY A 17 1.24 -4.96 9.50
CA GLY A 17 1.93 -5.47 10.69
C GLY A 17 3.02 -4.53 11.21
N ASN A 18 3.82 -3.95 10.32
CA ASN A 18 4.83 -2.96 10.70
C ASN A 18 4.20 -1.69 11.29
N ALA A 19 3.10 -1.20 10.72
CA ALA A 19 2.37 -0.04 11.23
C ALA A 19 1.79 -0.30 12.63
N LEU A 20 1.11 -1.43 12.83
CA LEU A 20 0.55 -1.83 14.12
C LEU A 20 1.64 -1.94 15.20
N THR A 21 2.74 -2.62 14.90
CA THR A 21 3.85 -2.75 15.86
C THR A 21 4.53 -1.41 16.14
N ALA A 22 4.63 -0.50 15.16
CA ALA A 22 5.13 0.85 15.37
C ALA A 22 4.21 1.67 16.31
N MET A 23 2.89 1.55 16.17
CA MET A 23 1.91 2.20 17.05
C MET A 23 2.00 1.68 18.49
N VAL A 24 2.17 0.37 18.68
CA VAL A 24 2.39 -0.22 20.00
C VAL A 24 3.71 0.29 20.63
N LYS A 25 4.80 0.32 19.87
CA LYS A 25 6.09 0.88 20.34
C LYS A 25 6.00 2.35 20.76
N ARG A 26 5.15 3.12 20.07
CA ARG A 26 4.87 4.53 20.38
C ARG A 26 3.86 4.72 21.52
N LYS A 27 3.32 3.63 22.08
CA LYS A 27 2.28 3.63 23.13
C LYS A 27 0.98 4.33 22.69
N THR A 28 0.71 4.38 21.39
CA THR A 28 -0.54 4.93 20.82
C THR A 28 -1.61 3.88 20.59
N LEU A 29 -1.26 2.60 20.79
CA LEU A 29 -2.13 1.45 20.65
C LEU A 29 -1.66 0.39 21.67
N ARG A 30 -2.59 -0.28 22.37
CA ARG A 30 -2.22 -1.42 23.23
C ARG A 30 -2.05 -2.69 22.39
N THR A 31 -1.36 -3.68 22.94
CA THR A 31 -1.09 -4.95 22.24
C THR A 31 -2.38 -5.71 21.90
N ASP A 32 -3.36 -5.74 22.82
CA ASP A 32 -4.69 -6.33 22.60
C ASP A 32 -5.45 -5.61 21.49
N GLU A 33 -5.39 -4.28 21.46
CA GLU A 33 -6.02 -3.47 20.42
C GLU A 33 -5.36 -3.66 19.04
N ALA A 34 -4.05 -3.91 19.00
CA ALA A 34 -3.35 -4.18 17.75
C ALA A 34 -3.80 -5.50 17.11
N VAL A 35 -4.07 -6.53 17.91
CA VAL A 35 -4.62 -7.80 17.41
C VAL A 35 -6.05 -7.60 16.92
N LEU A 36 -6.90 -6.89 17.67
CA LEU A 36 -8.26 -6.57 17.22
C LEU A 36 -8.29 -5.74 15.92
N ALA A 37 -7.37 -4.79 15.80
CA ALA A 37 -7.22 -4.00 14.58
C ALA A 37 -6.78 -4.86 13.39
N TRP A 38 -5.88 -5.81 13.61
CA TRP A 38 -5.48 -6.78 12.58
C TRP A 38 -6.68 -7.59 12.08
N ASP A 39 -7.46 -8.15 13.01
CA ASP A 39 -8.64 -8.97 12.68
C ASP A 39 -9.67 -8.14 11.90
N ALA A 40 -9.94 -6.91 12.34
CA ALA A 40 -10.85 -6.01 11.64
C ALA A 40 -10.39 -5.65 10.21
N ILE A 41 -9.08 -5.56 9.97
CA ILE A 41 -8.54 -5.29 8.62
C ILE A 41 -8.71 -6.51 7.70
N GLN A 42 -8.67 -7.73 8.22
CA GLN A 42 -8.86 -8.94 7.41
C GLN A 42 -10.28 -9.05 6.81
N GLU A 43 -11.26 -8.39 7.44
CA GLU A 43 -12.64 -8.32 6.92
C GLU A 43 -12.76 -7.41 5.68
N ILE A 44 -11.72 -6.63 5.34
CA ILE A 44 -11.70 -5.80 4.14
C ILE A 44 -11.26 -6.67 2.96
N PRO A 45 -12.13 -6.90 1.94
CA PRO A 45 -11.77 -7.74 0.81
C PRO A 45 -10.76 -7.01 -0.09
N VAL A 46 -9.49 -7.38 0.02
CA VAL A 46 -8.40 -6.91 -0.83
C VAL A 46 -7.79 -8.09 -1.59
N ASP A 47 -7.79 -8.02 -2.91
CA ASP A 47 -7.16 -8.99 -3.77
C ASP A 47 -5.64 -8.72 -3.84
N LEU A 48 -4.87 -9.60 -3.20
CA LEU A 48 -3.42 -9.50 -3.12
C LEU A 48 -2.77 -10.05 -4.39
N ARG A 49 -1.99 -9.21 -5.07
CA ARG A 49 -1.36 -9.52 -6.36
C ARG A 49 0.15 -9.55 -6.25
N ARG A 50 0.76 -10.47 -6.99
CA ARG A 50 2.20 -10.46 -7.25
C ARG A 50 2.56 -9.27 -8.13
N ILE A 51 3.72 -8.70 -7.86
CA ILE A 51 4.26 -7.56 -8.60
C ILE A 51 5.51 -7.94 -9.38
N ASN A 52 5.82 -7.17 -10.43
CA ASN A 52 7.11 -7.26 -11.07
C ASN A 52 8.15 -6.46 -10.27
N ILE A 53 8.91 -7.16 -9.43
CA ILE A 53 9.94 -6.55 -8.57
C ILE A 53 10.95 -5.71 -9.37
N VAL A 54 11.40 -6.19 -10.53
CA VAL A 54 12.37 -5.46 -11.35
C VAL A 54 11.77 -4.15 -11.88
N ALA A 55 10.50 -4.16 -12.29
CA ALA A 55 9.81 -2.93 -12.71
C ALA A 55 9.62 -1.97 -11.54
N ALA A 56 9.23 -2.46 -10.36
CA ALA A 56 9.07 -1.65 -9.17
C ALA A 56 10.40 -1.01 -8.73
N LEU A 57 11.51 -1.77 -8.71
CA LEU A 57 12.83 -1.21 -8.38
C LEU A 57 13.28 -0.14 -9.37
N LYS A 58 12.92 -0.26 -10.66
CA LYS A 58 13.18 0.80 -11.64
C LYS A 58 12.41 2.08 -11.29
N ILE A 59 11.14 1.98 -10.92
CA ILE A 59 10.34 3.13 -10.44
C ILE A 59 11.01 3.75 -9.20
N ALA A 60 11.40 2.93 -8.22
CA ALA A 60 12.05 3.38 -7.00
C ALA A 60 13.33 4.20 -7.29
N MET A 61 14.22 3.67 -8.13
CA MET A 61 15.47 4.34 -8.51
C MET A 61 15.23 5.60 -9.34
N GLN A 62 14.30 5.56 -10.30
CA GLN A 62 14.00 6.70 -11.17
C GLN A 62 13.39 7.89 -10.41
N HIS A 63 12.58 7.61 -9.38
CA HIS A 63 11.88 8.62 -8.62
C HIS A 63 12.47 8.88 -7.23
N ASN A 64 13.60 8.24 -6.90
CA ASN A 64 14.28 8.33 -5.61
C ASN A 64 13.32 8.12 -4.43
N THR A 65 12.55 7.03 -4.50
CA THR A 65 11.57 6.62 -3.47
C THR A 65 11.90 5.22 -2.95
N TYR A 66 11.23 4.78 -1.88
CA TYR A 66 11.47 3.46 -1.31
C TYR A 66 10.84 2.35 -2.16
N ALA A 67 11.43 1.15 -2.09
CA ALA A 67 10.94 0.01 -2.84
C ALA A 67 9.49 -0.35 -2.48
N TYR A 68 9.12 -0.23 -1.19
CA TYR A 68 7.77 -0.46 -0.70
C TYR A 68 6.75 0.45 -1.40
N ASP A 69 7.00 1.76 -1.47
CA ASP A 69 6.15 2.70 -2.21
C ASP A 69 6.04 2.32 -3.70
N ALA A 70 7.16 1.93 -4.30
CA ALA A 70 7.20 1.50 -5.69
C ALA A 70 6.46 0.19 -5.96
N TYR A 71 6.28 -0.68 -4.97
CA TYR A 71 5.49 -1.91 -5.10
C TYR A 71 4.01 -1.60 -5.33
N PHE A 72 3.46 -0.60 -4.64
CA PHE A 72 2.10 -0.14 -4.86
C PHE A 72 1.95 0.57 -6.21
N LEU A 73 2.94 1.38 -6.59
CA LEU A 73 2.96 2.05 -7.90
C LEU A 73 3.01 1.06 -9.07
N GLU A 74 3.85 0.02 -8.99
CA GLU A 74 3.90 -1.04 -10.00
C GLU A 74 2.59 -1.82 -10.05
N CYS A 75 2.03 -2.18 -8.89
CA CYS A 75 0.75 -2.88 -8.81
C CYS A 75 -0.35 -2.08 -9.51
N ALA A 76 -0.50 -0.78 -9.19
CA ALA A 76 -1.50 0.09 -9.80
C ALA A 76 -1.32 0.25 -11.32
N LEU A 77 -0.07 0.39 -11.79
CA LEU A 77 0.23 0.43 -13.24
C LEU A 77 -0.16 -0.87 -13.94
N ASN A 78 0.22 -2.01 -13.36
CA ASN A 78 0.00 -3.33 -13.94
C ASN A 78 -1.50 -3.65 -14.02
N GLN A 79 -2.25 -3.32 -12.97
CA GLN A 79 -3.71 -3.48 -12.91
C GLN A 79 -4.48 -2.35 -13.59
N ARG A 80 -3.81 -1.33 -14.17
CA ARG A 80 -4.43 -0.13 -14.75
C ARG A 80 -5.50 0.49 -13.85
N SER A 81 -5.23 0.47 -12.56
CA SER A 81 -6.18 0.87 -11.52
C SER A 81 -5.74 2.20 -10.90
N PRO A 82 -6.69 3.04 -10.45
CA PRO A 82 -6.34 4.25 -9.74
C PRO A 82 -5.72 3.90 -8.38
N LEU A 83 -4.83 4.77 -7.88
CA LEU A 83 -4.14 4.60 -6.61
C LEU A 83 -4.84 5.39 -5.51
N LEU A 84 -5.19 4.70 -4.42
CA LEU A 84 -5.61 5.30 -3.15
C LEU A 84 -4.42 5.27 -2.18
N THR A 85 -3.96 6.45 -1.75
CA THR A 85 -2.87 6.55 -0.77
C THR A 85 -2.90 7.89 -0.04
N LEU A 86 -2.55 7.87 1.26
CA LEU A 86 -2.36 9.07 2.06
C LEU A 86 -0.96 9.68 1.86
N ASP A 87 -0.01 8.93 1.30
CA ASP A 87 1.35 9.41 1.09
C ASP A 87 1.38 10.46 -0.03
N ARG A 88 1.94 11.64 0.27
CA ARG A 88 2.01 12.75 -0.68
C ARG A 88 3.05 12.50 -1.79
N GLN A 89 4.21 11.97 -1.44
CA GLN A 89 5.28 11.68 -2.41
C GLN A 89 4.80 10.61 -3.40
N MET A 90 4.15 9.55 -2.91
CA MET A 90 3.59 8.49 -3.74
C MET A 90 2.53 9.03 -4.71
N ARG A 91 1.64 9.95 -4.26
CA ARG A 91 0.68 10.64 -5.16
C ARG A 91 1.37 11.45 -6.24
N GLU A 92 2.43 12.17 -5.90
CA GLU A 92 3.20 12.96 -6.87
C GLU A 92 3.88 12.08 -7.92
N ILE A 93 4.43 10.93 -7.51
CA ILE A 93 5.05 9.95 -8.43
C ILE A 93 3.98 9.29 -9.31
N ALA A 94 2.88 8.83 -8.73
CA ALA A 94 1.75 8.24 -9.43
C ALA A 94 1.24 9.14 -10.57
N ARG A 95 1.05 10.44 -10.30
CA ARG A 95 0.67 11.42 -11.35
C ARG A 95 1.72 11.54 -12.46
N LYS A 96 3.01 11.52 -12.13
CA LYS A 96 4.10 11.61 -13.11
C LYS A 96 4.15 10.39 -14.04
N ILE A 97 3.77 9.21 -13.55
CA ILE A 97 3.79 7.96 -14.31
C ILE A 97 2.42 7.57 -14.88
N GLY A 98 1.44 8.48 -14.82
CA GLY A 98 0.14 8.32 -15.48
C GLY A 98 -0.90 7.50 -14.71
N ILE A 99 -0.72 7.29 -13.40
CA ILE A 99 -1.71 6.63 -12.54
C ILE A 99 -2.70 7.69 -12.03
N GLN A 100 -4.01 7.39 -12.14
CA GLN A 100 -5.07 8.21 -11.56
C GLN A 100 -5.05 8.10 -10.03
N ILE A 101 -5.35 9.18 -9.31
CA ILE A 101 -5.44 9.18 -7.85
C ILE A 101 -6.91 9.17 -7.43
N MET A 102 -7.27 8.31 -6.47
CA MET A 102 -8.56 8.40 -5.77
C MET A 102 -8.42 9.32 -4.55
N GLU A 103 -9.41 10.18 -4.33
CA GLU A 103 -9.50 11.11 -3.18
C GLU A 103 -10.41 10.57 -2.08
#